data_AF-A0A0T9QYQ4-F1
#
_entry.id   AF-A0A0T9QYQ4-F1
#
_cell.length_a   1.000
_cell.length_b   1.000
_cell.length_c   1.000
_cell.angle_alpha   90.00
_cell.angle_beta   90.00
_cell.angle_gamma   90.00
#
_symmetry.space_group_name_H-M   'P 1'
#
loop_
_entity.id
_entity.type
_entity.pdbx_description
1 polymer ?
#
loop_
_entity_poly.entity_id
_entity_poly.type
_entity_poly.pdbx_seq_one_letter_code
_entity_poly.pdbx_strand_id
1 'polypeptide(L)'
;MNENTTPREYFPDAIRAYLMLLGIPFHLSLIYSSHPWAINSHHPSLVFTLLNDFIHAFRMQVFFVISGYFSFMLYQRPERLYWLQVLLERVVIPLLSAIPLIILPQLFLLKNYTPKLQDWHLLTIYQKINVAIWEVISHLWFLLTLTLFTGICFYWFKKIKNNAPLVPFFINEINNIGKVSLLLVLYALGYSIIRRALFILNPEIFFSSVFNFFFMETLFYLPFFLLGAYSFVYPQLKQLFIVFSPGALLASLFLFLAYYTNQHLNTADFFPLNWI
;
A
#
# COMPACT_ATOMS: atom_id res chain seq x y z
N MET A 1 -33.18 24.64 -12.12
CA MET A 1 -31.90 24.16 -11.56
C MET A 1 -32.24 23.13 -10.50
N ASN A 2 -32.16 21.84 -10.83
CA ASN A 2 -32.20 20.79 -9.81
C ASN A 2 -30.76 20.56 -9.35
N GLU A 3 -30.36 21.25 -8.28
CA GLU A 3 -29.19 20.82 -7.52
C GLU A 3 -29.57 19.55 -6.77
N ASN A 4 -29.45 18.41 -7.47
CA ASN A 4 -29.33 17.11 -6.80
C ASN A 4 -27.99 17.12 -6.06
N THR A 5 -27.97 17.70 -4.86
CA THR A 5 -26.86 17.61 -3.94
C THR A 5 -26.76 16.15 -3.53
N THR A 6 -25.99 15.36 -4.28
CA THR A 6 -25.59 14.03 -3.83
C THR A 6 -24.95 14.21 -2.45
N PRO A 7 -25.45 13.56 -1.39
CA PRO A 7 -24.93 13.75 -0.05
C PRO A 7 -23.43 13.49 -0.05
N ARG A 8 -22.63 14.45 0.43
CA ARG A 8 -21.19 14.25 0.56
C ARG A 8 -20.95 13.18 1.61
N GLU A 9 -20.27 12.11 1.25
CA GLU A 9 -19.93 11.06 2.21
C GLU A 9 -18.74 11.51 3.06
N TYR A 10 -19.01 12.00 4.26
CA TYR A 10 -17.98 12.47 5.20
C TYR A 10 -17.13 11.33 5.79
N PHE A 11 -17.68 10.12 5.84
CA PHE A 11 -17.03 8.98 6.50
C PHE A 11 -15.72 8.53 5.82
N PRO A 12 -15.69 8.28 4.49
CA PRO A 12 -14.44 7.91 3.82
C PRO A 12 -13.40 9.04 3.78
N ASP A 13 -13.84 10.31 3.78
CA ASP A 13 -12.97 11.48 3.87
C ASP A 13 -12.27 11.54 5.24
N ALA A 14 -13.00 11.28 6.33
CA ALA A 14 -12.45 11.22 7.68
C ALA A 14 -11.44 10.09 7.86
N ILE A 15 -11.74 8.88 7.36
CA ILE A 15 -10.81 7.74 7.43
C ILE A 15 -9.49 8.09 6.74
N ARG A 16 -9.55 8.69 5.54
CA ARG A 16 -8.34 9.11 4.82
C ARG A 16 -7.51 10.08 5.65
N ALA A 17 -8.15 11.07 6.28
CA ALA A 17 -7.46 12.04 7.13
C ALA A 17 -6.77 11.37 8.33
N TYR A 18 -7.44 10.46 9.02
CA TYR A 18 -6.83 9.70 10.13
C TYR A 18 -5.66 8.83 9.65
N LEU A 19 -5.79 8.13 8.52
CA LEU A 19 -4.70 7.32 7.97
C LEU A 19 -3.49 8.16 7.55
N MET A 20 -3.72 9.37 7.04
CA MET A 20 -2.63 10.31 6.77
C MET A 20 -1.97 10.78 8.08
N LEU A 21 -2.77 11.12 9.09
CA LEU A 21 -2.26 11.53 10.40
C LEU A 21 -1.42 10.43 11.06
N LEU A 22 -1.85 9.16 10.98
CA LEU A 22 -1.10 8.00 11.49
C LEU A 22 0.28 7.81 10.84
N GLY A 23 0.52 8.42 9.67
CA GLY A 23 1.85 8.41 9.05
C GLY A 23 2.89 9.14 9.89
N ILE A 24 2.51 10.20 10.62
CA ILE A 24 3.41 11.00 11.46
C ILE A 24 3.99 10.16 12.62
N PRO A 25 3.17 9.56 13.52
CA PRO A 25 3.70 8.72 14.59
C PRO A 25 4.40 7.47 14.05
N PHE A 26 3.97 6.94 12.89
CA PHE A 26 4.67 5.83 12.23
C PHE A 26 6.12 6.21 11.89
N HIS A 27 6.35 7.30 11.16
CA HIS A 27 7.72 7.70 10.79
C HIS A 27 8.55 8.13 12.00
N LEU A 28 7.93 8.79 13.00
CA LEU A 28 8.64 9.15 14.23
C LEU A 28 9.08 7.90 15.02
N SER A 29 8.22 6.87 15.08
CA SER A 29 8.52 5.63 15.79
C SER A 29 9.67 4.84 15.17
N LEU A 30 9.94 4.96 13.86
CA LEU A 30 11.04 4.26 13.18
C LEU A 30 12.42 4.62 13.76
N ILE A 31 12.59 5.86 14.22
CA ILE A 31 13.87 6.31 14.82
C ILE A 31 14.17 5.55 16.13
N TYR A 32 13.12 5.19 16.87
CA TYR A 32 13.22 4.56 18.19
C TYR A 32 12.79 3.09 18.18
N SER A 33 12.49 2.50 17.03
CA SER A 33 12.13 1.09 16.91
C SER A 33 13.37 0.22 16.67
N SER A 34 13.20 -1.10 16.82
CA SER A 34 14.22 -2.09 16.48
C SER A 34 14.34 -2.37 14.97
N HIS A 35 13.53 -1.72 14.13
CA HIS A 35 13.55 -1.94 12.68
C HIS A 35 14.70 -1.16 12.03
N PRO A 36 15.42 -1.75 11.05
CA PRO A 36 16.49 -1.05 10.36
C PRO A 36 15.92 0.17 9.63
N TRP A 37 16.50 1.33 9.92
CA TRP A 37 16.16 2.61 9.30
C TRP A 37 17.43 3.42 9.05
N ALA A 38 17.30 4.52 8.30
CA ALA A 38 18.42 5.40 8.00
C ALA A 38 19.12 5.94 9.26
N ILE A 39 18.36 6.15 10.33
CA ILE A 39 18.84 6.64 11.62
C ILE A 39 18.06 5.92 12.72
N ASN A 40 18.76 5.13 13.53
CA ASN A 40 18.20 4.46 14.69
C ASN A 40 18.87 4.95 15.97
N SER A 41 18.09 5.05 17.04
CA SER A 41 18.58 5.22 18.40
C SER A 41 19.42 4.00 18.83
N HIS A 42 20.51 4.24 19.56
CA HIS A 42 21.27 3.17 20.21
C HIS A 42 20.45 2.40 21.26
N HIS A 43 19.38 3.02 21.78
CA HIS A 43 18.45 2.40 22.72
C HIS A 43 17.06 2.31 22.07
N PRO A 44 16.73 1.18 21.41
CA PRO A 44 15.41 0.97 20.84
C PRO A 44 14.37 0.74 21.95
N SER A 45 13.15 1.22 21.73
CA SER A 45 12.02 1.07 22.63
C SER A 45 11.02 0.06 22.08
N LEU A 46 10.62 -0.89 22.93
CA LEU A 46 9.60 -1.87 22.58
C LEU A 46 8.24 -1.22 22.29
N VAL A 47 7.90 -0.15 23.01
CA VAL A 47 6.62 0.57 22.82
C VAL A 47 6.55 1.19 21.43
N PHE A 48 7.62 1.85 20.99
CA PHE A 48 7.67 2.45 19.64
C PHE A 48 7.76 1.40 18.54
N THR A 49 8.40 0.26 18.80
CA THR A 49 8.42 -0.89 17.89
C THR A 49 7.03 -1.48 17.71
N LEU A 50 6.32 -1.76 18.80
CA LEU A 50 4.95 -2.29 18.75
C LEU A 50 3.98 -1.30 18.08
N LEU A 51 4.11 0.00 18.37
CA LEU A 51 3.33 1.05 17.72
C LEU A 51 3.57 1.07 16.20
N ASN A 52 4.83 0.95 15.79
CA ASN A 52 5.22 0.90 14.39
C ASN A 52 4.58 -0.31 13.69
N ASP A 53 4.76 -1.51 14.26
CA ASP A 53 4.20 -2.77 13.74
C ASP A 53 2.68 -2.69 13.64
N PHE A 54 2.02 -2.16 14.66
CA PHE A 54 0.57 -2.01 14.70
C PHE A 54 0.05 -1.10 13.59
N ILE A 55 0.62 0.10 13.43
CA ILE A 55 0.19 1.03 12.37
C ILE A 55 0.49 0.43 10.99
N HIS A 56 1.65 -0.19 10.82
CA HIS A 56 2.06 -0.78 9.54
C HIS A 56 1.13 -1.92 9.09
N ALA A 57 0.65 -2.73 10.02
CA ALA A 57 -0.13 -3.93 9.73
C ALA A 57 -1.43 -3.68 8.94
N PHE A 58 -2.02 -2.48 9.03
CA PHE A 58 -3.29 -2.18 8.36
C PHE A 58 -3.32 -0.87 7.57
N ARG A 59 -2.47 0.11 7.88
CA ARG A 59 -2.62 1.48 7.36
C ARG A 59 -2.66 1.51 5.83
N MET A 60 -1.74 0.83 5.17
CA MET A 60 -1.63 0.87 3.70
C MET A 60 -2.75 0.10 3.03
N GLN A 61 -3.11 -1.07 3.56
CA GLN A 61 -4.20 -1.91 3.09
C GLN A 61 -5.53 -1.14 3.13
N VAL A 62 -5.85 -0.51 4.27
CA VAL A 62 -7.06 0.30 4.41
C VAL A 62 -6.99 1.53 3.49
N PHE A 63 -5.82 2.16 3.33
CA PHE A 63 -5.68 3.30 2.42
C PHE A 63 -6.01 2.92 0.97
N PHE A 64 -5.57 1.75 0.50
CA PHE A 64 -5.89 1.27 -0.85
C PHE A 64 -7.38 0.94 -1.02
N VAL A 65 -8.04 0.37 0.00
CA VAL A 65 -9.51 0.19 0.00
C VAL A 65 -10.22 1.53 -0.17
N ILE A 66 -9.85 2.52 0.63
CA ILE A 66 -10.46 3.86 0.53
C ILE A 66 -10.15 4.49 -0.83
N SER A 67 -8.91 4.37 -1.32
CA SER A 67 -8.53 4.91 -2.63
C SER A 67 -9.35 4.31 -3.76
N GLY A 68 -9.54 2.98 -3.79
CA GLY A 68 -10.38 2.31 -4.79
C GLY A 68 -11.84 2.77 -4.75
N TYR A 69 -12.38 2.95 -3.55
CA TYR A 69 -13.74 3.48 -3.35
C TYR A 69 -13.91 4.86 -4.02
N PHE A 70 -13.00 5.79 -3.74
CA PHE A 70 -13.04 7.14 -4.31
C PHE A 70 -12.71 7.17 -5.81
N SER A 71 -11.77 6.36 -6.27
CA SER A 71 -11.42 6.26 -7.68
C SER A 71 -12.63 5.82 -8.51
N PHE A 72 -13.39 4.83 -8.05
CA PHE A 72 -14.59 4.38 -8.75
C PHE A 72 -15.74 5.40 -8.65
N MET A 73 -15.93 6.02 -7.48
CA MET A 73 -16.91 7.11 -7.30
C MET A 73 -16.69 8.24 -8.31
N LEU A 74 -15.44 8.70 -8.46
CA LEU A 74 -15.12 9.77 -9.41
C LEU A 74 -15.26 9.30 -10.86
N TYR A 75 -14.94 8.03 -11.16
CA TYR A 75 -15.12 7.46 -12.51
C TYR A 75 -16.59 7.41 -12.95
N GLN A 76 -17.54 7.29 -12.03
CA GLN A 76 -18.97 7.32 -12.36
C GLN A 76 -19.48 8.69 -12.79
N ARG A 77 -18.75 9.78 -12.45
CA ARG A 77 -19.13 11.12 -12.89
C ARG A 77 -19.01 11.22 -14.41
N PRO A 78 -19.91 11.97 -15.07
CA PRO A 78 -19.98 12.02 -16.53
C PRO A 78 -18.71 12.59 -17.20
N GLU A 79 -17.97 13.43 -16.48
CA GLU A 79 -16.78 14.11 -17.00
C GLU A 79 -15.50 13.28 -16.79
N ARG A 80 -15.20 12.40 -17.75
CA ARG A 80 -13.97 11.56 -17.71
C ARG A 80 -12.67 12.37 -17.71
N LEU A 81 -12.67 13.53 -18.37
CA LEU A 81 -11.51 14.43 -18.40
C LEU A 81 -11.25 15.09 -17.05
N TYR A 82 -12.32 15.45 -16.33
CA TYR A 82 -12.23 15.97 -14.97
C TYR A 82 -11.60 14.96 -14.01
N TRP A 83 -11.93 13.67 -14.16
CA TRP A 83 -11.29 12.60 -13.38
C TRP A 83 -9.78 12.53 -13.59
N LEU A 84 -9.32 12.57 -14.85
CA LEU A 84 -7.89 12.57 -15.18
C LEU A 84 -7.19 13.83 -14.65
N GLN A 85 -7.83 14.99 -14.76
CA GLN A 85 -7.27 16.23 -14.23
C GLN A 85 -7.07 16.17 -12.71
N VAL A 86 -8.10 15.75 -11.96
CA VAL A 86 -8.01 15.60 -10.50
C VAL A 86 -6.93 14.60 -10.10
N LEU A 87 -6.76 13.52 -10.87
CA LEU A 87 -5.71 12.53 -10.65
C LEU A 87 -4.32 13.12 -10.89
N LEU A 88 -4.13 13.84 -12.00
CA LEU A 88 -2.87 14.50 -12.31
C LEU A 88 -2.50 15.51 -11.21
N GLU A 89 -3.43 16.37 -10.82
CA GLU A 89 -3.21 17.41 -9.81
C GLU A 89 -2.90 16.85 -8.41
N ARG A 90 -3.53 15.73 -8.03
CA ARG A 90 -3.42 15.21 -6.66
C ARG A 90 -2.46 14.06 -6.46
N VAL A 91 -2.06 13.37 -7.54
CA VAL A 91 -1.19 12.19 -7.45
C VAL A 91 0.07 12.37 -8.28
N VAL A 92 -0.05 12.66 -9.57
CA VAL A 92 1.11 12.70 -10.48
C VAL A 92 1.97 13.94 -10.24
N ILE A 93 1.39 15.13 -10.08
CA ILE A 93 2.14 16.36 -9.80
C ILE A 93 2.88 16.26 -8.44
N PRO A 94 2.25 15.84 -7.33
CA PRO A 94 2.97 15.61 -6.07
C PRO A 94 4.06 14.55 -6.21
N LEU A 95 3.83 13.46 -6.94
CA LEU A 95 4.84 12.43 -7.19
C LEU A 95 6.06 13.00 -7.93
N LEU A 96 5.85 13.71 -9.03
CA LEU A 96 6.93 14.27 -9.85
C LEU A 96 7.66 15.43 -9.19
N SER A 97 6.96 16.24 -8.37
CA SER A 97 7.58 17.37 -7.66
C SER A 97 8.32 16.93 -6.39
N ALA A 98 7.86 15.88 -5.69
CA ALA A 98 8.55 15.36 -4.51
C ALA A 98 9.93 14.76 -4.83
N ILE A 99 10.11 14.19 -6.02
CA ILE A 99 11.38 13.59 -6.44
C ILE A 99 12.53 14.62 -6.37
N PRO A 100 12.52 15.72 -7.14
CA PRO A 100 13.61 16.69 -7.10
C PRO A 100 13.64 17.53 -5.82
N LEU A 101 12.49 17.84 -5.22
CA LEU A 101 12.43 18.77 -4.09
C LEU A 101 12.76 18.14 -2.74
N ILE A 102 12.44 16.87 -2.54
CA ILE A 102 12.55 16.21 -1.23
C ILE A 102 13.50 15.02 -1.32
N ILE A 103 13.24 14.13 -2.27
CA ILE A 103 13.89 12.81 -2.31
C ILE A 103 15.35 12.90 -2.79
N LEU A 104 15.64 13.71 -3.83
CA LEU A 104 17.03 13.89 -4.28
C LEU A 104 17.91 14.53 -3.20
N PRO A 105 17.49 15.60 -2.49
CA PRO A 105 18.21 16.10 -1.33
C PRO A 105 18.40 15.04 -0.23
N GLN A 106 17.36 14.25 0.07
CA GLN A 106 17.44 13.16 1.04
C GLN A 106 18.48 12.12 0.63
N LEU A 107 18.49 11.68 -0.64
CA LEU A 107 19.48 10.73 -1.15
C LEU A 107 20.90 11.29 -1.04
N PHE A 108 21.09 12.58 -1.32
CA PHE A 108 22.39 13.23 -1.18
C PHE A 108 22.85 13.27 0.29
N LEU A 109 21.94 13.55 1.22
CA LEU A 109 22.23 13.52 2.66
C LEU A 109 22.60 12.10 3.11
N LEU A 110 21.82 11.08 2.74
CA LEU A 110 22.11 9.68 3.07
C LEU A 110 23.45 9.23 2.49
N LYS A 111 23.76 9.65 1.26
CA LYS A 111 25.04 9.33 0.60
C LYS A 111 26.25 9.89 1.34
N ASN A 112 26.15 11.09 1.89
CA ASN A 112 27.30 11.79 2.47
C ASN A 112 27.41 11.64 4.00
N TYR A 113 26.30 11.41 4.69
CA TYR A 113 26.23 11.46 6.16
C TYR A 113 25.78 10.15 6.82
N THR A 114 25.56 9.08 6.06
CA THR A 114 25.12 7.80 6.60
C THR A 114 26.01 6.67 6.07
N PRO A 115 26.40 5.70 6.91
CA PRO A 115 27.19 4.54 6.47
C PRO A 115 26.47 3.68 5.43
N LYS A 116 25.14 3.78 5.34
CA LYS A 116 24.27 3.05 4.41
C LYS A 116 24.58 3.25 2.92
N LEU A 117 25.38 4.23 2.53
CA LEU A 117 25.79 4.41 1.11
C LEU A 117 27.30 4.66 0.97
N GLN A 118 28.09 4.25 1.96
CA GLN A 118 29.53 4.56 2.03
C GLN A 118 30.34 3.92 0.88
N ASP A 119 29.92 2.74 0.41
CA ASP A 119 30.55 2.01 -0.71
C ASP A 119 30.05 2.45 -2.10
N TRP A 120 29.37 3.60 -2.19
CA TRP A 120 28.78 4.09 -3.45
C TRP A 120 29.78 4.12 -4.62
N HIS A 121 31.05 4.41 -4.36
CA HIS A 121 32.09 4.48 -5.39
C HIS A 121 32.41 3.12 -6.02
N LEU A 122 32.29 2.03 -5.26
CA LEU A 122 32.58 0.66 -5.67
C LEU A 122 31.43 0.04 -6.49
N LEU A 123 30.24 0.62 -6.43
CA LEU A 123 29.06 0.12 -7.14
C LEU A 123 29.16 0.34 -8.66
N THR A 124 28.69 -0.66 -9.41
CA THR A 124 28.48 -0.55 -10.86
C THR A 124 27.40 0.50 -11.18
N ILE A 125 27.35 0.98 -12.42
CA ILE A 125 26.33 1.94 -12.88
C ILE A 125 24.92 1.38 -12.66
N TYR A 126 24.71 0.10 -12.96
CA TYR A 126 23.42 -0.56 -12.75
C TYR A 126 23.01 -0.57 -11.28
N GLN A 127 23.92 -0.94 -10.37
CA GLN A 127 23.65 -0.94 -8.93
C GLN A 127 23.36 0.47 -8.41
N LYS A 128 24.09 1.50 -8.88
CA LYS A 128 23.82 2.90 -8.52
C LYS A 128 22.42 3.32 -8.92
N ILE A 129 22.01 3.01 -10.16
CA ILE A 129 20.65 3.30 -10.65
C ILE A 129 19.62 2.55 -9.81
N ASN A 130 19.85 1.27 -9.56
CA ASN A 130 18.92 0.43 -8.82
C ASN A 130 18.72 0.93 -7.37
N VAL A 131 19.81 1.25 -6.66
CA VAL A 131 19.77 1.83 -5.31
C VAL A 131 19.09 3.20 -5.32
N ALA A 132 19.40 4.06 -6.30
CA ALA A 132 18.75 5.36 -6.42
C ALA A 132 17.23 5.21 -6.63
N ILE A 133 16.81 4.31 -7.52
CA ILE A 133 15.39 3.98 -7.72
C ILE A 133 14.78 3.41 -6.43
N TRP A 134 15.51 2.57 -5.70
CA TRP A 134 15.02 1.98 -4.45
C TRP A 134 14.74 3.05 -3.41
N GLU A 135 15.72 3.91 -3.13
CA GLU A 135 15.57 4.99 -2.15
C GLU A 135 14.51 6.00 -2.59
N VAL A 136 14.44 6.30 -3.89
CA VAL A 136 13.46 7.25 -4.42
C VAL A 136 12.04 6.72 -4.34
N ILE A 137 11.83 5.48 -4.80
CA ILE A 137 10.51 4.90 -4.88
C ILE A 137 10.06 4.37 -3.53
N SER A 138 10.93 3.87 -2.65
CA SER A 138 10.52 3.33 -1.33
C SER A 138 9.79 4.32 -0.42
N HIS A 139 9.92 5.64 -0.65
CA HIS A 139 9.14 6.67 0.07
C HIS A 139 7.88 7.06 -0.69
N LEU A 140 7.88 6.94 -2.02
CA LEU A 140 6.81 7.37 -2.93
C LEU A 140 6.01 6.19 -3.52
N TRP A 141 6.31 4.96 -3.12
CA TRP A 141 5.80 3.74 -3.74
C TRP A 141 4.28 3.72 -3.71
N PHE A 142 3.71 4.22 -2.62
CA PHE A 142 2.28 4.32 -2.44
C PHE A 142 1.62 5.15 -3.57
N LEU A 143 2.19 6.32 -3.90
CA LEU A 143 1.70 7.19 -4.97
C LEU A 143 1.93 6.57 -6.35
N LEU A 144 3.07 5.88 -6.54
CA LEU A 144 3.35 5.13 -7.76
C LEU A 144 2.31 4.04 -7.98
N THR A 145 2.07 3.18 -6.98
CA THR A 145 1.08 2.10 -7.04
C THR A 145 -0.32 2.65 -7.27
N LEU A 146 -0.69 3.77 -6.66
CA LEU A 146 -1.98 4.42 -6.91
C LEU A 146 -2.10 4.92 -8.36
N THR A 147 -1.03 5.48 -8.92
CA THR A 147 -0.97 5.90 -10.32
C THR A 147 -1.12 4.70 -11.26
N LEU A 148 -0.45 3.59 -10.96
CA LEU A 148 -0.58 2.34 -11.72
C LEU A 148 -2.01 1.78 -11.65
N PHE A 149 -2.59 1.69 -10.45
CA PHE A 149 -3.95 1.22 -10.28
C PHE A 149 -4.96 2.08 -11.01
N THR A 150 -4.85 3.41 -10.93
CA THR A 150 -5.77 4.30 -11.64
C THR A 150 -5.63 4.15 -13.16
N GLY A 151 -4.41 4.01 -13.69
CA GLY A 151 -4.17 3.71 -15.10
C GLY A 151 -4.80 2.38 -15.54
N ILE A 152 -4.53 1.28 -14.82
CA ILE A 152 -5.10 -0.05 -15.10
C ILE A 152 -6.62 -0.03 -14.96
N CYS A 153 -7.13 0.67 -13.94
CA CYS A 153 -8.55 0.75 -13.64
C CYS A 153 -9.33 1.60 -14.64
N PHE A 154 -8.71 2.47 -15.42
CA PHE A 154 -9.43 3.10 -16.54
C PHE A 154 -10.02 2.05 -17.50
N TYR A 155 -9.28 0.96 -17.73
CA TYR A 155 -9.74 -0.17 -18.54
C TYR A 155 -10.67 -1.10 -17.75
N TRP A 156 -10.33 -1.45 -16.51
CA TRP A 156 -11.16 -2.35 -15.70
C TRP A 156 -12.48 -1.74 -15.23
N PHE A 157 -12.53 -0.46 -14.88
CA PHE A 157 -13.77 0.21 -14.46
C PHE A 157 -14.78 0.32 -15.60
N LYS A 158 -14.31 0.39 -16.86
CA LYS A 158 -15.20 0.24 -18.02
C LYS A 158 -15.87 -1.13 -18.01
N LYS A 159 -15.13 -2.20 -17.70
CA LYS A 159 -15.66 -3.57 -17.58
C LYS A 159 -16.59 -3.72 -16.38
N ILE A 160 -16.23 -3.19 -15.21
CA ILE A 160 -17.07 -3.21 -13.99
C ILE A 160 -18.38 -2.43 -14.22
N LYS A 161 -18.33 -1.27 -14.87
CA LYS A 161 -19.52 -0.46 -15.19
C LYS A 161 -20.41 -1.13 -16.23
N ASN A 162 -19.84 -1.67 -17.31
CA ASN A 162 -20.61 -2.30 -18.38
C ASN A 162 -21.17 -3.67 -17.96
N ASN A 163 -20.47 -4.40 -17.08
CA ASN A 163 -20.91 -5.66 -16.50
C ASN A 163 -21.52 -5.48 -15.11
N ALA A 164 -21.93 -4.26 -14.72
CA ALA A 164 -22.61 -4.01 -13.46
C ALA A 164 -23.81 -4.96 -13.20
N PRO A 165 -24.61 -5.39 -14.21
CA PRO A 165 -25.65 -6.40 -14.00
C PRO A 165 -25.12 -7.85 -13.91
N LEU A 166 -23.89 -8.12 -14.36
CA LEU A 166 -23.21 -9.41 -14.25
C LEU A 166 -22.19 -9.33 -13.12
N VAL A 167 -22.69 -9.40 -11.89
CA VAL A 167 -21.87 -9.52 -10.68
C VAL A 167 -20.85 -10.65 -10.91
N PRO A 168 -19.54 -10.44 -10.70
CA PRO A 168 -18.61 -11.56 -10.66
C PRO A 168 -19.17 -12.56 -9.67
N PHE A 169 -19.42 -13.81 -10.07
CA PHE A 169 -20.08 -14.85 -9.27
C PHE A 169 -19.66 -14.81 -7.78
N PHE A 170 -18.35 -14.65 -7.56
CA PHE A 170 -17.74 -14.53 -6.24
C PHE A 170 -18.25 -13.38 -5.36
N ILE A 171 -18.59 -12.21 -5.91
CA ILE A 171 -19.03 -11.05 -5.12
C ILE A 171 -20.49 -11.17 -4.69
N ASN A 172 -21.34 -11.81 -5.51
CA ASN A 172 -22.75 -12.02 -5.16
C ASN A 172 -22.90 -12.96 -3.96
N GLU A 173 -21.94 -13.86 -3.73
CA GLU A 173 -21.93 -14.77 -2.60
C GLU A 173 -21.32 -14.17 -1.32
N ILE A 174 -20.76 -12.95 -1.37
CA ILE A 174 -20.16 -12.29 -0.21
C ILE A 174 -21.27 -11.66 0.64
N ASN A 175 -21.75 -12.44 1.61
CA ASN A 175 -22.77 -12.03 2.57
C ASN A 175 -22.23 -11.87 4.01
N ASN A 176 -20.94 -12.15 4.25
CA ASN A 176 -20.33 -12.09 5.57
C ASN A 176 -18.86 -11.64 5.46
N ILE A 177 -18.39 -10.87 6.45
CA ILE A 177 -16.99 -10.46 6.57
C ILE A 177 -16.03 -11.66 6.56
N GLY A 178 -16.45 -12.80 7.12
CA GLY A 178 -15.64 -14.03 7.11
C GLY A 178 -15.29 -14.52 5.70
N LYS A 179 -16.21 -14.39 4.74
CA LYS A 179 -15.94 -14.75 3.33
C LYS A 179 -14.98 -13.75 2.66
N VAL A 180 -15.12 -12.46 2.96
CA VAL A 180 -14.16 -11.43 2.50
C VAL A 180 -12.76 -11.75 3.03
N SER A 181 -12.64 -12.01 4.34
CA SER A 181 -11.38 -12.37 4.97
C SER A 181 -10.80 -13.65 4.38
N LEU A 182 -11.63 -14.68 4.14
CA LEU A 182 -11.17 -15.92 3.51
C LEU A 182 -10.63 -15.68 2.09
N LEU A 183 -11.31 -14.86 1.28
CA LEU A 183 -10.86 -14.52 -0.06
C LEU A 183 -9.52 -13.78 -0.03
N LEU A 184 -9.34 -12.84 0.91
CA LEU A 184 -8.08 -12.14 1.10
C LEU A 184 -6.96 -13.08 1.56
N VAL A 185 -7.27 -14.05 2.44
CA VAL A 185 -6.31 -15.09 2.88
C VAL A 185 -5.91 -15.98 1.70
N LEU A 186 -6.86 -16.47 0.90
CA LEU A 186 -6.57 -17.28 -0.28
C LEU A 186 -5.71 -16.51 -1.29
N TYR A 187 -6.00 -15.22 -1.49
CA TYR A 187 -5.18 -14.35 -2.32
C TYR A 187 -3.76 -14.20 -1.75
N ALA A 188 -3.62 -13.93 -0.45
CA ALA A 188 -2.34 -13.79 0.21
C ALA A 188 -1.51 -15.08 0.16
N LEU A 189 -2.15 -16.25 0.28
CA LEU A 189 -1.51 -17.56 0.10
C LEU A 189 -1.03 -17.73 -1.34
N GLY A 190 -1.87 -17.43 -2.33
CA GLY A 190 -1.47 -17.46 -3.74
C GLY A 190 -0.29 -16.54 -4.04
N TYR A 191 -0.33 -15.31 -3.54
CA TYR A 191 0.77 -14.36 -3.62
C TYR A 191 2.05 -14.90 -2.98
N SER A 192 1.93 -15.51 -1.79
CA SER A 192 3.08 -16.07 -1.07
C SER A 192 3.70 -17.26 -1.80
N ILE A 193 2.88 -18.11 -2.43
CA ILE A 193 3.34 -19.22 -3.27
C ILE A 193 4.10 -18.68 -4.49
N ILE A 194 3.53 -17.68 -5.19
CA ILE A 194 4.19 -17.05 -6.35
C ILE A 194 5.51 -16.42 -5.93
N ARG A 195 5.52 -15.65 -4.84
CA ARG A 195 6.74 -15.02 -4.31
C ARG A 195 7.79 -16.05 -3.94
N ARG A 196 7.40 -17.15 -3.27
CA ARG A 196 8.31 -18.24 -2.91
C ARG A 196 8.86 -18.98 -4.13
N ALA A 197 8.02 -19.23 -5.14
CA ALA A 197 8.44 -19.85 -6.39
C ALA A 197 9.45 -18.95 -7.13
N LEU A 198 9.16 -17.65 -7.26
CA LEU A 198 10.09 -16.68 -7.85
C LEU A 198 11.42 -16.65 -7.10
N PHE A 199 11.40 -16.73 -5.77
CA PHE A 199 12.63 -16.73 -4.97
C PHE A 199 13.50 -17.98 -5.22
N ILE A 200 12.87 -19.14 -5.40
CA ILE A 200 13.59 -20.39 -5.71
C ILE A 200 14.14 -20.37 -7.15
N LEU A 201 13.39 -19.80 -8.10
CA LEU A 201 13.76 -19.78 -9.52
C LEU A 201 14.82 -18.72 -9.85
N ASN A 202 14.69 -17.52 -9.28
CA ASN A 202 15.61 -16.41 -9.51
C ASN A 202 15.58 -15.46 -8.30
N PRO A 203 16.44 -15.67 -7.29
CA PRO A 203 16.47 -14.81 -6.11
C PRO A 203 16.91 -13.37 -6.46
N GLU A 204 17.70 -13.19 -7.52
CA GLU A 204 18.22 -11.88 -7.90
C GLU A 204 17.14 -10.89 -8.37
N ILE A 205 15.99 -11.40 -8.82
CA ILE A 205 14.87 -10.57 -9.27
C ILE A 205 14.33 -9.66 -8.15
N PHE A 206 14.47 -10.08 -6.89
CA PHE A 206 14.05 -9.29 -5.73
C PHE A 206 15.02 -8.16 -5.37
N PHE A 207 16.23 -8.14 -5.95
CA PHE A 207 17.09 -6.97 -5.83
C PHE A 207 16.71 -5.89 -6.85
N SER A 208 15.93 -6.20 -7.89
CA SER A 208 15.45 -5.20 -8.84
C SER A 208 14.38 -4.32 -8.19
N SER A 209 14.69 -3.04 -8.01
CA SER A 209 13.76 -2.04 -7.46
C SER A 209 12.51 -1.93 -8.32
N VAL A 210 12.69 -1.91 -9.63
CA VAL A 210 11.58 -1.82 -10.58
C VAL A 210 10.64 -3.02 -10.43
N PHE A 211 11.19 -4.24 -10.33
CA PHE A 211 10.37 -5.43 -10.20
C PHE A 211 9.52 -5.41 -8.92
N ASN A 212 10.13 -5.07 -7.78
CA ASN A 212 9.40 -5.02 -6.51
C ASN A 212 8.31 -3.96 -6.52
N PHE A 213 8.64 -2.70 -6.82
CA PHE A 213 7.68 -1.61 -6.70
C PHE A 213 6.60 -1.61 -7.80
N PHE A 214 6.93 -1.98 -9.03
CA PHE A 214 5.94 -2.00 -10.12
C PHE A 214 5.08 -3.25 -10.11
N PHE A 215 5.64 -4.42 -9.79
CA PHE A 215 4.92 -5.69 -9.90
C PHE A 215 4.52 -6.25 -8.54
N MET A 216 5.47 -6.45 -7.62
CA MET A 216 5.18 -7.14 -6.36
C MET A 216 4.24 -6.33 -5.46
N GLU A 217 4.49 -5.03 -5.31
CA GLU A 217 3.64 -4.13 -4.52
C GLU A 217 2.27 -3.94 -5.16
N THR A 218 2.24 -3.66 -6.47
CA THR A 218 0.99 -3.52 -7.23
C THR A 218 0.15 -4.79 -7.15
N LEU A 219 0.75 -5.97 -7.26
CA LEU A 219 0.04 -7.23 -7.13
C LEU A 219 -0.50 -7.38 -5.69
N PHE A 220 0.34 -7.19 -4.68
CA PHE A 220 -0.05 -7.34 -3.28
C PHE A 220 -1.24 -6.45 -2.89
N TYR A 221 -1.25 -5.18 -3.33
CA TYR A 221 -2.29 -4.22 -2.96
C TYR A 221 -3.54 -4.24 -3.86
N LEU A 222 -3.50 -4.96 -4.97
CA LEU A 222 -4.60 -5.07 -5.93
C LEU A 222 -5.95 -5.49 -5.31
N PRO A 223 -6.04 -6.57 -4.51
CA PRO A 223 -7.32 -7.01 -3.95
C PRO A 223 -7.95 -5.95 -3.04
N PHE A 224 -7.14 -5.21 -2.28
CA PHE A 224 -7.61 -4.16 -1.39
C PHE A 224 -8.19 -2.99 -2.19
N PHE A 225 -7.50 -2.56 -3.25
CA PHE A 225 -8.01 -1.51 -4.14
C PHE A 225 -9.33 -1.91 -4.80
N LEU A 226 -9.41 -3.13 -5.33
CA LEU A 226 -10.65 -3.65 -5.95
C LEU A 226 -11.79 -3.78 -4.95
N LEU A 227 -11.50 -4.27 -3.74
CA LEU A 227 -12.49 -4.37 -2.65
C LEU A 227 -13.13 -3.01 -2.36
N GLY A 228 -12.32 -1.95 -2.36
CA GLY A 228 -12.78 -0.57 -2.27
C GLY A 228 -13.74 -0.18 -3.40
N ALA A 229 -13.35 -0.42 -4.65
CA ALA A 229 -14.17 -0.11 -5.82
C ALA A 229 -15.51 -0.86 -5.81
N TYR A 230 -15.50 -2.15 -5.48
CA TYR A 230 -16.70 -2.97 -5.38
C TYR A 230 -17.60 -2.56 -4.21
N SER A 231 -17.02 -2.07 -3.11
CA SER A 231 -17.80 -1.54 -1.97
C SER A 231 -18.61 -0.30 -2.37
N PHE A 232 -18.17 0.46 -3.38
CA PHE A 232 -18.97 1.56 -3.94
C PHE A 232 -20.13 1.04 -4.80
N VAL A 233 -19.89 0.00 -5.61
CA VAL A 233 -20.90 -0.59 -6.51
C VAL A 233 -22.00 -1.32 -5.72
N TYR A 234 -21.62 -2.05 -4.68
CA TYR A 234 -22.49 -2.98 -3.95
C TYR A 234 -22.72 -2.51 -2.52
N PRO A 235 -23.91 -1.94 -2.21
CA PRO A 235 -24.23 -1.45 -0.86
C PRO A 235 -24.14 -2.51 0.23
N GLN A 236 -24.44 -3.78 -0.09
CA GLN A 236 -24.32 -4.91 0.84
C GLN A 236 -22.89 -5.08 1.36
N LEU A 237 -21.91 -4.99 0.46
CA LEU A 237 -20.49 -5.09 0.82
C LEU A 237 -20.05 -3.92 1.69
N LYS A 238 -20.53 -2.70 1.40
CA LYS A 238 -20.31 -1.52 2.23
C LYS A 238 -20.87 -1.69 3.64
N GLN A 239 -22.08 -2.25 3.78
CA GLN A 239 -22.70 -2.48 5.09
C GLN A 239 -21.87 -3.45 5.95
N LEU A 240 -21.26 -4.48 5.35
CA LEU A 240 -20.39 -5.41 6.08
C LEU A 240 -19.19 -4.73 6.74
N PHE A 241 -18.66 -3.64 6.17
CA PHE A 241 -17.54 -2.89 6.75
C PHE A 241 -17.96 -1.90 7.84
N ILE A 242 -19.24 -1.54 7.91
CA ILE A 242 -19.77 -0.60 8.91
C ILE A 242 -20.23 -1.33 10.17
N VAL A 243 -20.70 -2.58 10.02
CA VAL A 243 -21.17 -3.38 11.14
C VAL A 243 -19.98 -4.00 11.89
N PHE A 244 -19.91 -3.73 13.19
CA PHE A 244 -18.90 -4.32 14.06
C PHE A 244 -19.10 -5.84 14.16
N SER A 245 -18.02 -6.60 13.95
CA SER A 245 -18.01 -8.06 14.06
C SER A 245 -17.00 -8.51 15.12
N PRO A 246 -17.44 -9.13 16.24
CA PRO A 246 -16.54 -9.66 17.25
C PRO A 246 -15.57 -10.71 16.72
N GLY A 247 -16.01 -11.54 15.77
CA GLY A 247 -15.16 -12.54 15.13
C GLY A 247 -14.02 -11.91 14.31
N ALA A 248 -14.29 -10.78 13.64
CA ALA A 248 -13.26 -10.05 12.92
C ALA A 248 -12.22 -9.42 13.87
N LEU A 249 -12.64 -8.97 15.06
CA LEU A 249 -11.71 -8.46 16.09
C LEU A 249 -10.79 -9.56 16.62
N LEU A 250 -11.33 -10.74 16.94
CA LEU A 250 -10.50 -11.86 17.41
C LEU A 250 -9.54 -12.34 16.32
N ALA A 251 -10.01 -12.42 15.07
CA ALA A 251 -9.17 -12.78 13.94
C ALA A 251 -8.07 -11.75 13.69
N SER A 252 -8.36 -10.44 13.77
CA SER A 252 -7.35 -9.40 13.58
C SER A 252 -6.29 -9.39 14.69
N LEU A 253 -6.69 -9.64 15.94
CA LEU A 253 -5.74 -9.81 17.06
C LEU A 253 -4.82 -11.00 16.83
N PHE A 254 -5.37 -12.15 16.42
CA PHE A 254 -4.57 -13.34 16.12
C PHE A 254 -3.60 -13.10 14.95
N LEU A 255 -4.08 -12.51 13.86
CA LEU A 255 -3.26 -12.16 12.70
C LEU A 255 -2.16 -11.15 13.06
N PHE A 256 -2.46 -10.17 13.90
CA PHE A 256 -1.46 -9.21 14.37
C PHE A 256 -0.40 -9.89 15.23
N LEU A 257 -0.77 -10.80 16.13
CA LEU A 257 0.19 -11.56 16.92
C LEU A 257 1.08 -12.44 16.03
N ALA A 258 0.49 -13.09 15.02
CA ALA A 258 1.24 -13.87 14.03
C ALA A 258 2.20 -12.99 13.21
N TYR A 259 1.76 -11.79 12.81
CA TYR A 259 2.59 -10.81 12.12
C TYR A 259 3.77 -10.35 12.99
N TYR A 260 3.49 -9.95 14.23
CA TYR A 260 4.49 -9.49 15.19
C TYR A 260 5.53 -10.59 15.46
N THR A 261 5.08 -11.81 15.80
CA THR A 261 5.99 -12.94 16.03
C THR A 261 6.84 -13.26 14.80
N ASN A 262 6.26 -13.24 13.60
CA ASN A 262 7.03 -13.45 12.37
C ASN A 262 8.08 -12.35 12.14
N GLN A 263 7.75 -11.08 12.40
CA GLN A 263 8.69 -9.96 12.23
C GLN A 263 9.85 -9.99 13.21
N HIS A 264 9.66 -10.55 14.42
CA HIS A 264 10.71 -10.58 15.45
C HIS A 264 11.49 -11.89 15.52
N LEU A 265 10.97 -12.99 14.95
CA LEU A 265 11.63 -14.30 14.97
C LEU A 265 12.35 -14.64 13.66
N ASN A 266 11.80 -14.27 12.50
CA ASN A 266 12.32 -14.71 11.19
C ASN A 266 13.18 -13.67 10.46
N THR A 267 13.37 -12.48 11.04
CA THR A 267 14.08 -11.36 10.40
C THR A 267 15.61 -11.53 10.35
N ALA A 268 16.20 -12.37 11.21
CA ALA A 268 17.65 -12.58 11.23
C ALA A 268 18.20 -13.26 9.95
N ASP A 269 17.39 -14.09 9.28
CA ASP A 269 17.88 -14.96 8.19
C ASP A 269 17.53 -14.46 6.77
N PHE A 270 16.58 -13.53 6.61
CA PHE A 270 16.07 -13.11 5.29
C PHE A 270 16.70 -11.83 4.73
N PHE A 271 17.36 -11.01 5.55
CA PHE A 271 18.12 -9.84 5.09
C PHE A 271 19.59 -9.96 5.51
N PRO A 272 20.39 -10.84 4.86
CA PRO A 272 21.81 -10.99 5.17
C PRO A 272 22.68 -9.80 4.70
N LEU A 273 22.08 -8.74 4.17
CA LEU A 273 22.79 -7.55 3.73
C LEU A 273 22.30 -6.30 4.47
N ASN A 274 23.22 -5.71 5.22
CA ASN A 274 23.16 -4.43 5.94
C ASN A 274 22.97 -3.21 5.01
N TRP A 275 22.05 -3.26 4.03
CA TRP A 275 21.77 -2.17 3.09
C TRP A 275 20.30 -1.74 3.03
N ILE A 276 19.55 -1.95 4.12
CA ILE A 276 18.28 -1.24 4.40
C ILE A 276 18.51 -0.39 5.64
#